data_AF-A0A059WJ75-F1
#
_entry.id   AF-A0A059WJ75-F1
#
_cell.length_a   1.000
_cell.length_b   1.000
_cell.length_c   1.000
_cell.angle_alpha   90.00
_cell.angle_beta   90.00
_cell.angle_gamma   90.00
#
_symmetry.space_group_name_H-M   'P 1'
#
loop_
_entity.id
_entity.type
_entity.pdbx_description
1 polymer ?
#
loop_
_entity_poly.entity_id
_entity_poly.type
_entity_poly.pdbx_seq_one_letter_code
_entity_poly.pdbx_strand_id
1 'polypeptide(L)'
;LNFGVGENHLKRVGGDFEASVVAHLIGKGATIILDKGAGEDEISRADAVIAQATQVEREGRRVRAVEVDEQYLMQAASSQEEPNAEILVWNGRIGVLAALIAQSDLYVGYDSAGQHIAAALGVPCIDVFAGFSSSRMLERWRPFGKAETRVVVVDSLGRASAGEVLASMLRQANDLLK
;
A
#
# COMPACT_ATOMS: atom_id res chain seq x y z
N LEU A 1 -2.19 -0.76 2.10
CA LEU A 1 -1.49 -0.30 0.88
C LEU A 1 -2.21 0.93 0.33
N ASN A 2 -1.49 1.89 -0.22
CA ASN A 2 -2.06 2.99 -1.01
C ASN A 2 -1.09 3.34 -2.16
N PHE A 3 -1.59 3.38 -3.38
CA PHE A 3 -0.82 3.68 -4.59
C PHE A 3 -1.20 5.04 -5.20
N GLY A 4 -1.77 5.92 -4.37
CA GLY A 4 -2.05 7.30 -4.76
C GLY A 4 -0.76 8.09 -4.92
N VAL A 5 -0.75 8.98 -5.91
CA VAL A 5 0.39 9.86 -6.24
C VAL A 5 0.00 11.33 -6.26
N GLY A 6 -1.26 11.67 -5.98
CA GLY A 6 -1.76 13.04 -5.95
C GLY A 6 -1.53 13.77 -7.28
N GLU A 7 -1.95 13.13 -8.38
CA GLU A 7 -1.78 13.61 -9.77
C GLU A 7 -0.32 13.77 -10.24
N ASN A 8 0.68 13.45 -9.41
CA ASN A 8 2.08 13.52 -9.78
C ASN A 8 2.62 12.15 -10.22
N HIS A 9 2.46 11.82 -11.51
CA HIS A 9 2.93 10.55 -12.06
C HIS A 9 4.44 10.31 -11.93
N LEU A 10 5.26 11.34 -11.70
CA LEU A 10 6.69 11.15 -11.43
C LEU A 10 6.96 10.41 -10.11
N LYS A 11 5.98 10.37 -9.20
CA LYS A 11 6.04 9.58 -7.96
C LYS A 11 5.76 8.08 -8.20
N ARG A 12 5.28 7.70 -9.38
CA ARG A 12 4.92 6.32 -9.70
C ARG A 12 6.14 5.57 -10.24
N VAL A 13 6.34 4.33 -9.80
CA VAL A 13 7.39 3.44 -10.33
C VAL A 13 7.07 2.98 -11.77
N GLY A 14 5.78 2.79 -12.06
CA GLY A 14 5.31 2.35 -13.38
C GLY A 14 5.35 0.83 -13.58
N GLY A 15 5.01 0.39 -14.81
CA GLY A 15 4.86 -1.02 -15.15
C GLY A 15 3.86 -1.76 -14.25
N ASP A 16 4.16 -3.02 -13.97
CA ASP A 16 3.33 -3.92 -13.15
C ASP A 16 3.72 -3.89 -11.66
N PHE A 17 4.45 -2.87 -11.21
CA PHE A 17 4.97 -2.78 -9.83
C PHE A 17 3.86 -2.96 -8.79
N GLU A 18 2.78 -2.17 -8.88
CA GLU A 18 1.68 -2.15 -7.91
C GLU A 18 0.98 -3.52 -7.82
N ALA A 19 0.68 -4.13 -8.97
CA ALA A 19 0.08 -5.46 -9.04
C ALA A 19 1.01 -6.55 -8.52
N SER A 20 2.30 -6.46 -8.82
CA SER A 20 3.31 -7.42 -8.36
C SER A 20 3.51 -7.37 -6.84
N VAL A 21 3.41 -6.17 -6.24
CA VAL A 21 3.41 -6.01 -4.78
C VAL A 21 2.24 -6.75 -4.15
N VAL A 22 1.02 -6.47 -4.62
CA VAL A 22 -0.20 -7.09 -4.09
C VAL A 22 -0.15 -8.61 -4.24
N ALA A 23 0.17 -9.10 -5.44
CA ALA A 23 0.25 -10.54 -5.71
C ALA A 23 1.29 -11.24 -4.81
N HIS A 24 2.47 -10.63 -4.60
CA HIS A 24 3.50 -11.22 -3.74
C HIS A 24 3.06 -11.29 -2.28
N LEU A 25 2.51 -10.21 -1.72
CA LEU A 25 2.10 -10.17 -0.32
C LEU A 25 0.96 -11.16 -0.04
N ILE A 26 -0.03 -11.26 -0.95
CA ILE A 26 -1.07 -12.28 -0.87
C ILE A 26 -0.48 -13.70 -0.96
N GLY A 27 0.49 -13.92 -1.85
CA GLY A 27 1.22 -15.18 -1.94
C GLY A 27 1.96 -15.58 -0.66
N LYS A 28 2.31 -14.60 0.19
CA LYS A 28 2.87 -14.80 1.53
C LYS A 28 1.82 -15.01 2.63
N GLY A 29 0.54 -14.93 2.28
CA GLY A 29 -0.58 -15.07 3.23
C GLY A 29 -1.00 -13.79 3.92
N ALA A 30 -0.55 -12.62 3.43
CA ALA A 30 -1.00 -11.34 3.97
C ALA A 30 -2.44 -11.03 3.53
N THR A 31 -3.24 -10.49 4.45
CA THR A 31 -4.48 -9.78 4.14
C THR A 31 -4.15 -8.33 3.80
N ILE A 32 -4.74 -7.82 2.71
CA ILE A 32 -4.42 -6.52 2.15
C ILE A 32 -5.59 -5.57 2.34
N ILE A 33 -5.37 -4.48 3.05
CA ILE A 33 -6.24 -3.31 2.96
C ILE A 33 -5.69 -2.43 1.83
N LEU A 34 -6.47 -2.22 0.77
CA LEU A 34 -6.08 -1.40 -0.38
C LEU A 34 -6.96 -0.16 -0.46
N ASP A 35 -6.37 1.01 -0.22
CA ASP A 35 -7.02 2.29 -0.45
C ASP A 35 -6.92 2.69 -1.93
N LYS A 36 -8.06 3.03 -2.54
CA LYS A 36 -8.15 3.37 -3.96
C LYS A 36 -7.62 4.76 -4.31
N GLY A 37 -7.29 5.59 -3.32
CA GLY A 37 -6.98 7.00 -3.53
C GLY A 37 -8.22 7.85 -3.78
N ALA A 38 -8.01 9.13 -4.11
CA ALA A 38 -9.08 10.12 -4.23
C ALA A 38 -9.36 10.56 -5.67
N GLY A 39 -8.37 10.46 -6.56
CA GLY A 39 -8.49 10.84 -7.97
C GLY A 39 -9.05 9.71 -8.83
N GLU A 40 -9.79 10.06 -9.90
CA GLU A 40 -10.34 9.07 -10.85
C GLU A 40 -9.26 8.16 -11.44
N ASP A 41 -8.10 8.73 -11.75
CA ASP A 41 -6.94 7.99 -12.24
C ASP A 41 -6.36 7.05 -11.19
N GLU A 42 -6.33 7.44 -9.91
CA GLU A 42 -5.87 6.60 -8.80
C GLU A 42 -6.82 5.41 -8.59
N ILE A 43 -8.12 5.71 -8.57
CA ILE A 43 -9.20 4.74 -8.42
C ILE A 43 -9.13 3.71 -9.56
N SER A 44 -9.00 4.17 -10.80
CA SER A 44 -8.93 3.31 -11.98
C SER A 44 -7.70 2.39 -11.95
N ARG A 45 -6.56 2.89 -11.48
CA ARG A 45 -5.34 2.07 -11.32
C ARG A 45 -5.50 1.05 -10.20
N ALA A 46 -6.07 1.44 -9.07
CA ALA A 46 -6.35 0.53 -7.97
C ALA A 46 -7.30 -0.58 -8.41
N ASP A 47 -8.35 -0.26 -9.19
CA ASP A 47 -9.27 -1.24 -9.78
C ASP A 47 -8.56 -2.23 -10.71
N ALA A 48 -7.64 -1.74 -11.56
CA ALA A 48 -6.83 -2.62 -12.40
C ALA A 48 -5.94 -3.57 -11.57
N VAL A 49 -5.35 -3.09 -10.47
CA VAL A 49 -4.56 -3.92 -9.54
C VAL A 49 -5.43 -4.99 -8.88
N ILE A 50 -6.63 -4.63 -8.41
CA ILE A 50 -7.58 -5.57 -7.81
C ILE A 50 -8.02 -6.63 -8.83
N ALA A 51 -8.34 -6.21 -10.06
CA ALA A 51 -8.74 -7.11 -11.14
C ALA A 51 -7.64 -8.14 -11.46
N GLN A 52 -6.36 -7.74 -11.44
CA GLN A 52 -5.23 -8.65 -11.60
C GLN A 52 -5.07 -9.58 -10.39
N ALA A 53 -5.13 -9.04 -9.17
CA ALA A 53 -4.95 -9.81 -7.95
C ALA A 53 -6.02 -10.91 -7.78
N THR A 54 -7.26 -10.65 -8.19
CA THR A 54 -8.37 -11.64 -8.13
C THR A 54 -8.24 -12.78 -9.17
N GLN A 55 -7.30 -12.69 -10.11
CA GLN A 55 -6.94 -13.82 -10.99
C GLN A 55 -5.91 -14.76 -10.34
N VAL A 56 -5.29 -14.38 -9.22
CA VAL A 56 -4.34 -15.23 -8.50
C VAL A 56 -5.10 -16.35 -7.78
N GLU A 57 -4.59 -17.58 -7.90
CA GLU A 57 -5.06 -18.73 -7.13
C GLU A 57 -4.14 -19.00 -5.94
N ARG A 58 -4.74 -19.16 -4.76
CA ARG A 58 -4.06 -19.48 -3.50
C ARG A 58 -4.84 -20.60 -2.82
N GLU A 59 -4.15 -21.68 -2.46
CA GLU A 59 -4.75 -22.83 -1.75
C GLU A 59 -6.00 -23.42 -2.48
N GLY A 60 -5.98 -23.42 -3.81
CA GLY A 60 -7.08 -23.96 -4.63
C GLY A 60 -8.31 -23.06 -4.74
N ARG A 61 -8.24 -21.81 -4.27
CA ARG A 61 -9.29 -20.79 -4.43
C ARG A 61 -8.72 -19.50 -5.01
N ARG A 62 -9.56 -18.75 -5.74
CA ARG A 62 -9.19 -17.41 -6.19
C ARG A 62 -9.19 -16.42 -5.03
N VAL A 63 -8.28 -15.46 -5.10
CA VAL A 63 -8.24 -14.30 -4.21
C VAL A 63 -9.58 -13.57 -4.23
N ARG A 64 -10.15 -13.33 -3.06
CA ARG A 64 -11.40 -12.57 -2.88
C ARG A 64 -11.10 -11.15 -2.45
N ALA A 65 -11.65 -10.20 -3.20
CA ALA A 65 -11.67 -8.78 -2.86
C ALA A 65 -13.09 -8.34 -2.48
N VAL A 66 -13.22 -7.53 -1.44
CA VAL A 66 -14.49 -6.97 -0.97
C VAL A 66 -14.33 -5.47 -0.76
N GLU A 67 -15.18 -4.68 -1.40
CA GLU A 67 -15.33 -3.25 -1.09
C GLU A 67 -15.94 -3.11 0.30
N VAL A 68 -15.29 -2.33 1.15
CA VAL A 68 -15.73 -2.05 2.52
C VAL A 68 -16.01 -0.57 2.68
N ASP A 69 -17.08 -0.26 3.40
CA ASP A 69 -17.45 1.09 3.78
C ASP A 69 -17.51 1.22 5.32
N GLU A 70 -17.85 2.40 5.83
CA GLU A 70 -17.95 2.62 7.28
C GLU A 70 -18.97 1.69 7.95
N GLN A 71 -20.06 1.33 7.25
CA GLN A 71 -21.09 0.45 7.80
C GLN A 71 -20.58 -0.98 7.91
N TYR A 72 -19.88 -1.48 6.89
CA TYR A 72 -19.21 -2.78 6.91
C TYR A 72 -18.23 -2.85 8.09
N LEU A 73 -17.39 -1.83 8.27
CA LEU A 73 -16.40 -1.79 9.34
C LEU A 73 -17.04 -1.77 10.73
N MET A 74 -18.14 -1.02 10.92
CA MET A 74 -18.89 -1.01 12.18
C MET A 74 -19.50 -2.38 12.51
N GLN A 75 -20.00 -3.09 11.49
CA GLN A 75 -20.53 -4.44 11.64
C GLN A 75 -19.41 -5.43 11.97
N ALA A 76 -18.29 -5.38 11.24
CA ALA A 76 -17.13 -6.23 11.47
C ALA A 76 -16.52 -6.03 12.87
N ALA A 77 -16.48 -4.79 13.37
CA ALA A 77 -16.03 -4.49 14.72
C ALA A 77 -16.96 -5.05 15.82
N SER A 78 -18.22 -5.33 15.47
CA SER A 78 -19.23 -5.88 16.38
C SER A 78 -19.39 -7.41 16.25
N SER A 79 -18.95 -7.99 15.13
CA SER A 79 -18.90 -9.44 14.92
C SER A 79 -17.59 -10.02 15.46
N GLN A 80 -17.58 -11.32 15.75
CA GLN A 80 -16.34 -12.09 16.01
C GLN A 80 -15.90 -12.85 14.76
N GLU A 81 -16.42 -12.47 13.59
CA GLU A 81 -16.13 -13.12 12.32
C GLU A 81 -15.10 -12.29 11.55
N GLU A 82 -13.98 -12.92 11.24
CA GLU A 82 -12.97 -12.36 10.36
C GLU A 82 -13.52 -12.23 8.93
N PRO A 83 -13.18 -11.16 8.19
CA PRO A 83 -13.54 -11.03 6.79
C PRO A 83 -12.99 -12.22 5.99
N ASN A 84 -13.87 -12.96 5.31
CA ASN A 84 -13.47 -14.01 4.38
C ASN A 84 -12.97 -13.40 3.05
N ALA A 85 -11.91 -12.59 3.09
CA ALA A 85 -11.34 -11.92 1.92
C ALA A 85 -9.84 -11.66 2.12
N GLU A 86 -9.06 -11.80 1.05
CA GLU A 86 -7.64 -11.45 1.05
C GLU A 86 -7.42 -9.96 0.79
N ILE A 87 -8.39 -9.28 0.16
CA ILE A 87 -8.32 -7.85 -0.10
C ILE A 87 -9.58 -7.16 0.42
N LEU A 88 -9.39 -6.22 1.35
CA LEU A 88 -10.39 -5.25 1.76
C LEU A 88 -10.13 -3.95 0.99
N VAL A 89 -11.06 -3.57 0.12
CA VAL A 89 -10.92 -2.40 -0.73
C VAL A 89 -11.62 -1.22 -0.06
N TRP A 90 -10.88 -0.14 0.15
CA TRP A 90 -11.38 1.06 0.81
C TRP A 90 -11.36 2.24 -0.16
N ASN A 91 -12.48 2.97 -0.18
CA ASN A 91 -12.58 4.25 -0.86
C ASN A 91 -13.42 5.19 0.00
N GLY A 92 -12.75 6.00 0.81
CA GLY A 92 -13.46 6.89 1.72
C GLY A 92 -12.55 7.86 2.43
N ARG A 93 -13.02 8.34 3.59
CA ARG A 93 -12.40 9.47 4.29
C ARG A 93 -11.09 9.08 4.96
N ILE A 94 -10.13 10.00 4.94
CA ILE A 94 -8.78 9.83 5.52
C ILE A 94 -8.79 9.46 7.02
N GLY A 95 -9.82 9.87 7.77
CA GLY A 95 -9.94 9.52 9.20
C GLY A 95 -10.17 8.02 9.42
N VAL A 96 -10.99 7.38 8.59
CA VAL A 96 -11.22 5.93 8.66
C VAL A 96 -10.04 5.17 8.07
N LEU A 97 -9.41 5.70 7.01
CA LEU A 97 -8.14 5.17 6.51
C LEU A 97 -7.07 5.16 7.62
N ALA A 98 -6.96 6.22 8.42
CA ALA A 98 -6.03 6.25 9.55
C ALA A 98 -6.34 5.17 10.59
N ALA A 99 -7.62 4.89 10.86
CA ALA A 99 -8.02 3.80 11.74
C ALA A 99 -7.65 2.42 11.17
N LEU A 100 -7.84 2.21 9.86
CA LEU A 100 -7.41 0.99 9.16
C LEU A 100 -5.89 0.82 9.21
N ILE A 101 -5.13 1.91 8.99
CA ILE A 101 -3.67 1.92 9.11
C ILE A 101 -3.26 1.53 10.53
N ALA A 102 -3.90 2.08 11.57
CA ALA A 102 -3.58 1.78 12.96
C ALA A 102 -3.77 0.30 13.35
N GLN A 103 -4.61 -0.44 12.61
CA GLN A 103 -4.85 -1.87 12.81
C GLN A 103 -3.99 -2.76 11.89
N SER A 104 -3.11 -2.16 11.07
CA SER A 104 -2.28 -2.89 10.12
C SER A 104 -0.90 -3.22 10.70
N ASP A 105 -0.34 -4.37 10.35
CA ASP A 105 1.03 -4.75 10.73
C ASP A 105 2.10 -3.94 9.98
N LEU A 106 1.77 -3.49 8.76
CA LEU A 106 2.69 -2.75 7.89
C LEU A 106 1.90 -1.83 6.95
N TYR A 107 2.37 -0.58 6.81
CA TYR A 107 1.95 0.30 5.73
C TYR A 107 2.98 0.34 4.59
N VAL A 108 2.51 0.24 3.35
CA VAL A 108 3.34 0.49 2.15
C VAL A 108 2.58 1.40 1.20
N GLY A 109 3.27 2.41 0.68
CA GLY A 109 2.75 3.32 -0.32
C GLY A 109 3.83 4.18 -0.96
N TYR A 110 3.44 5.02 -1.91
CA TYR A 110 4.30 6.08 -2.43
C TYR A 110 4.39 7.26 -1.45
N ASP A 111 5.31 8.20 -1.71
CA ASP A 111 5.42 9.47 -0.97
C ASP A 111 4.11 10.29 -1.06
N SER A 112 3.20 10.07 -0.12
CA SER A 112 1.86 10.68 -0.04
C SER A 112 1.48 11.00 1.43
N ALA A 113 0.21 11.03 1.81
CA ALA A 113 -0.18 11.30 3.20
C ALA A 113 -0.05 10.06 4.11
N GLY A 114 -0.31 8.86 3.57
CA GLY A 114 -0.54 7.67 4.39
C GLY A 114 0.70 7.15 5.12
N GLN A 115 1.91 7.27 4.55
CA GLN A 115 3.15 6.85 5.23
C GLN A 115 3.47 7.73 6.44
N HIS A 116 3.11 9.03 6.39
CA HIS A 116 3.21 9.92 7.54
C HIS A 116 2.18 9.59 8.62
N ILE A 117 0.96 9.23 8.22
CA ILE A 117 -0.08 8.75 9.14
C ILE A 117 0.38 7.47 9.85
N ALA A 118 0.89 6.49 9.10
CA ALA A 118 1.42 5.25 9.65
C ALA A 118 2.54 5.52 10.68
N ALA A 119 3.52 6.34 10.31
CA ALA A 119 4.61 6.69 11.20
C ALA A 119 4.14 7.40 12.48
N ALA A 120 3.18 8.33 12.36
CA ALA A 120 2.58 9.03 13.50
C ALA A 120 1.81 8.08 14.43
N LEU A 121 1.13 7.07 13.87
CA LEU A 121 0.41 6.04 14.63
C LEU A 121 1.33 4.94 15.20
N GLY A 122 2.61 4.94 14.86
CA GLY A 122 3.54 3.90 15.30
C GLY A 122 3.36 2.57 14.57
N VAL A 123 2.88 2.62 13.33
CA VAL A 123 2.80 1.47 12.43
C VAL A 123 4.06 1.46 11.56
N PRO A 124 4.80 0.34 11.46
CA PRO A 124 5.94 0.24 10.56
C PRO A 124 5.52 0.63 9.14
N CYS A 125 6.38 1.37 8.43
CA CYS A 125 6.05 1.79 7.07
C CYS A 125 7.22 1.74 6.09
N ILE A 126 6.88 1.43 4.84
CA ILE A 126 7.79 1.53 3.70
C ILE A 126 7.26 2.60 2.75
N ASP A 127 8.06 3.64 2.57
CA ASP A 127 7.82 4.72 1.63
C ASP A 127 8.59 4.46 0.33
N VAL A 128 7.86 4.26 -0.77
CA VAL A 128 8.42 4.15 -2.11
C VAL A 128 8.55 5.56 -2.69
N PHE A 129 9.73 6.14 -2.54
CA PHE A 129 9.96 7.56 -2.80
C PHE A 129 10.55 7.77 -4.20
N ALA A 130 9.71 8.22 -5.14
CA ALA A 130 10.10 8.61 -6.49
C ALA A 130 9.80 10.09 -6.77
N GLY A 131 10.27 10.61 -7.91
CA GLY A 131 9.88 11.94 -8.40
C GLY A 131 10.34 13.13 -7.55
N PHE A 132 11.31 12.93 -6.64
CA PHE A 132 11.88 14.01 -5.84
C PHE A 132 12.83 14.89 -6.66
N SER A 133 12.78 16.19 -6.42
CA SER A 133 13.59 17.19 -7.15
C SER A 133 14.99 17.39 -6.59
N SER A 134 15.26 16.90 -5.38
CA SER A 134 16.57 17.02 -4.72
C SER A 134 16.68 16.05 -3.54
N SER A 135 17.91 15.70 -3.14
CA SER A 135 18.16 14.92 -1.92
C SER A 135 17.56 15.57 -0.67
N ARG A 136 17.51 16.91 -0.62
CA ARG A 136 16.87 17.65 0.47
C ARG A 136 15.37 17.37 0.57
N MET A 137 14.67 17.15 -0.54
CA MET A 137 13.26 16.78 -0.50
C MET A 137 13.11 15.41 0.15
N LEU A 138 13.86 14.41 -0.32
CA LEU A 138 13.87 13.06 0.26
C LEU A 138 14.14 13.08 1.78
N GLU A 139 15.13 13.84 2.23
CA GLU A 139 15.48 13.96 3.66
C GLU A 139 14.36 14.57 4.51
N ARG A 140 13.63 15.55 3.97
CA ARG A 140 12.60 16.29 4.71
C ARG A 140 11.23 15.62 4.68
N TRP A 141 10.93 14.88 3.63
CA TRP A 141 9.63 14.28 3.38
C TRP A 141 9.56 12.80 3.71
N ARG A 142 10.69 12.15 4.04
CA ARG A 142 10.63 10.78 4.58
C ARG A 142 9.76 10.74 5.86
N PRO A 143 8.96 9.68 6.06
CA PRO A 143 8.19 9.52 7.29
C PRO A 143 9.10 9.32 8.50
N PHE A 144 8.67 9.87 9.65
CA PHE A 144 9.36 9.74 10.93
C PHE A 144 8.35 9.43 12.02
N GLY A 145 8.64 8.42 12.84
CA GLY A 145 7.72 7.87 13.81
C GLY A 145 8.41 7.00 14.86
N LYS A 146 7.63 6.45 15.79
CA LYS A 146 8.15 5.55 16.84
C LYS A 146 8.50 4.17 16.31
N ALA A 147 7.72 3.68 15.35
CA ALA A 147 7.99 2.42 14.66
C ALA A 147 9.01 2.61 13.54
N GLU A 148 9.53 1.50 13.04
CA GLU A 148 10.51 1.51 11.98
C GLU A 148 9.92 2.07 10.68
N THR A 149 10.58 3.11 10.14
CA THR A 149 10.26 3.66 8.83
C THR A 149 11.40 3.36 7.86
N ARG A 150 11.06 2.85 6.69
CA ARG A 150 12.03 2.55 5.63
C ARG A 150 11.67 3.29 4.36
N VAL A 151 12.68 3.64 3.58
CA VAL A 151 12.51 4.37 2.32
C VAL A 151 13.15 3.58 1.19
N VAL A 152 12.36 3.23 0.17
CA VAL A 152 12.83 2.69 -1.11
C VAL A 152 12.96 3.86 -2.06
N VAL A 153 14.19 4.35 -2.25
CA VAL A 153 14.46 5.45 -3.17
C VAL A 153 14.40 4.95 -4.61
N VAL A 154 13.55 5.57 -5.42
CA VAL A 154 13.44 5.33 -6.85
C VAL A 154 14.20 6.45 -7.56
N ASP A 155 15.34 6.09 -8.15
CA ASP A 155 16.23 7.07 -8.79
C ASP A 155 15.51 7.80 -9.94
N SER A 156 15.41 9.13 -9.83
CA SER A 156 14.85 9.99 -10.87
C SER A 156 15.70 10.03 -12.15
N LEU A 157 16.93 9.53 -12.11
CA LEU A 157 17.80 9.34 -13.28
C LEU A 157 17.53 8.03 -14.04
N GLY A 158 16.50 7.25 -13.66
CA GLY A 158 16.05 6.07 -14.39
C GLY A 158 17.00 4.86 -14.31
N ARG A 159 17.90 4.84 -13.32
CA ARG A 159 18.91 3.76 -13.19
C ARG A 159 18.34 2.48 -12.59
N ALA A 160 17.32 2.59 -11.74
CA ALA A 160 16.65 1.44 -11.13
C ALA A 160 15.42 1.05 -11.96
N SER A 161 15.38 -0.20 -12.40
CA SER A 161 14.21 -0.81 -13.03
C SER A 161 13.08 -1.03 -12.01
N ALA A 162 11.83 -1.08 -12.49
CA ALA A 162 10.68 -1.41 -11.64
C ALA A 162 10.86 -2.76 -10.89
N GLY A 163 11.56 -3.72 -11.50
CA GLY A 163 11.89 -5.01 -10.88
C GLY A 163 12.87 -4.90 -9.71
N GLU A 164 13.87 -4.00 -9.80
CA GLU A 164 14.81 -3.75 -8.70
C GLU A 164 14.13 -3.03 -7.53
N VAL A 165 13.27 -2.06 -7.83
CA VAL A 165 12.44 -1.38 -6.82
C VAL A 165 11.52 -2.38 -6.12
N LEU A 166 10.84 -3.23 -6.89
CA LEU A 166 10.00 -4.32 -6.36
C LEU A 166 10.80 -5.24 -5.45
N ALA A 167 11.93 -5.75 -5.91
CA ALA A 167 12.77 -6.65 -5.13
C ALA A 167 13.26 -5.99 -3.82
N SER A 168 13.63 -4.71 -3.86
CA SER A 168 14.03 -3.95 -2.68
C SER A 168 12.89 -3.79 -1.69
N MET A 169 11.72 -3.36 -2.17
CA MET A 169 10.52 -3.18 -1.35
C MET A 169 10.11 -4.50 -0.69
N LEU A 170 10.00 -5.58 -1.47
CA LEU A 170 9.60 -6.89 -0.96
C LEU A 170 10.58 -7.47 0.06
N ARG A 171 11.90 -7.28 -0.12
CA ARG A 171 12.88 -7.68 0.91
C ARG A 171 12.63 -6.94 2.23
N GLN A 172 12.34 -5.65 2.16
CA GLN A 172 12.07 -4.84 3.34
C GLN A 172 10.73 -5.20 4.00
N ALA A 173 9.69 -5.45 3.21
CA ALA A 173 8.38 -5.87 3.71
C ALA A 173 8.44 -7.22 4.40
N ASN A 174 9.11 -8.21 3.78
CA ASN A 174 9.32 -9.53 4.38
C ASN A 174 10.13 -9.47 5.67
N ASP A 175 10.92 -8.43 5.89
CA ASP A 175 11.71 -8.30 7.11
C ASP A 175 10.94 -7.61 8.24
N LEU A 176 10.03 -6.69 7.90
CA LEU A 176 9.13 -6.04 8.87
C LEU A 176 7.95 -6.93 9.29
N LEU A 177 7.57 -7.92 8.47
CA LEU A 177 6.44 -8.83 8.73
C LEU A 177 6.84 -10.17 9.39
N LYS A 178 8.11 -10.33 9.82
CA LYS A 178 8.57 -11.51 10.57
C LYS A 178 8.23 -11.39 12.06
#